data_AF-A0A522X5F2-F1
#
_entry.id   AF-A0A522X5F2-F1
#
_cell.length_a   1.000
_cell.length_b   1.000
_cell.length_c   1.000
_cell.angle_alpha   90.00
_cell.angle_beta   90.00
_cell.angle_gamma   90.00
#
_symmetry.space_group_name_H-M   'P 1'
#
loop_
_entity.id
_entity.type
_entity.pdbx_description
1 polymer ?
#
loop_
_entity_poly.entity_id
_entity_poly.type
_entity_poly.pdbx_seq_one_letter_code
_entity_poly.pdbx_strand_id
1 'polypeptide(L)' 'PFSAIHLENMLKLSHAGAVILPPNPGFYHHPQSVGDIVDFVVARILDHLGVAHTLMKPWGVQT' A
#
# COMPACT_ATOMS: atom_id res chain seq x y z
N PRO A 1 2.55 -12.44 12.16
CA PRO A 1 2.40 -11.35 13.16
C PRO A 1 3.66 -10.49 13.21
N PHE A 2 3.54 -9.21 13.54
CA PHE A 2 4.73 -8.40 13.84
C PHE A 2 5.18 -8.66 15.29
N SER A 3 6.46 -8.96 15.47
CA SER A 3 7.07 -9.04 16.80
C SER A 3 7.32 -7.63 17.34
N ALA A 4 7.61 -7.51 18.63
CA ALA A 4 8.02 -6.23 19.22
C ALA A 4 9.23 -5.64 18.49
N ILE A 5 10.21 -6.47 18.10
CA ILE A 5 11.40 -6.04 17.34
C ILE A 5 11.01 -5.48 15.97
N HIS A 6 10.05 -6.11 15.26
CA HIS A 6 9.57 -5.58 13.98
C HIS A 6 8.93 -4.19 14.16
N LEU A 7 8.08 -4.04 15.18
CA LEU A 7 7.37 -2.78 15.45
C LEU A 7 8.33 -1.66 15.85
N GLU A 8 9.33 -1.95 16.69
CA GLU A 8 10.36 -0.98 17.08
C GLU A 8 11.16 -0.48 15.87
N ASN A 9 11.59 -1.41 15.00
CA ASN A 9 12.31 -1.06 13.79
C ASN A 9 11.46 -0.23 12.82
N MET A 10 10.20 -0.61 12.60
CA MET A 10 9.28 0.14 11.75
C MET A 10 9.00 1.54 12.31
N LEU A 11 8.80 1.67 13.62
CA LEU A 11 8.59 2.96 14.28
C LEU A 11 9.82 3.88 14.15
N LYS A 12 11.02 3.34 14.40
CA LYS A 12 12.27 4.09 14.27
C LYS A 12 12.46 4.64 12.85
N LEU A 13 12.21 3.82 11.83
CA LEU A 13 12.30 4.23 10.43
C LEU A 13 11.23 5.28 10.07
N SER A 14 10.01 5.11 10.57
CA SER A 14 8.92 6.09 10.39
C SER A 14 9.28 7.47 10.95
N HIS A 15 9.87 7.53 12.16
CA HIS A 15 10.37 8.79 12.73
C HIS A 15 11.51 9.42 11.91
N ALA A 16 12.28 8.62 11.18
CA ALA A 16 13.33 9.10 10.28
C ALA A 16 12.82 9.50 8.89
N GLY A 17 11.51 9.45 8.64
CA GLY A 17 10.87 9.86 7.38
C GLY A 17 10.65 8.74 6.38
N ALA A 18 10.91 7.47 6.74
CA ALA A 18 10.58 6.34 5.87
C ALA A 18 9.07 6.06 5.88
N VAL A 19 8.50 5.72 4.73
CA VAL A 19 7.11 5.25 4.63
C VAL A 19 7.07 3.75 4.93
N ILE A 20 6.34 3.36 5.98
CA ILE A 20 6.10 1.94 6.30
C ILE A 20 4.81 1.50 5.60
N LEU A 21 4.96 0.80 4.47
CA LEU A 21 3.87 0.31 3.65
C LEU A 21 3.93 -1.23 3.60
N PRO A 22 3.31 -1.94 4.56
CA PRO A 22 3.24 -3.39 4.51
C PRO A 22 2.34 -3.84 3.35
N PRO A 23 2.59 -5.02 2.75
CA PRO A 23 1.75 -5.59 1.70
C PRO A 23 0.43 -6.14 2.28
N ASN A 24 -0.38 -5.25 2.84
CA ASN A 24 -1.68 -5.53 3.45
C ASN A 24 -2.79 -4.99 2.53
N PRO A 25 -3.19 -5.74 1.50
CA PRO A 25 -4.11 -5.28 0.48
C PRO A 25 -5.53 -5.08 1.01
N GLY A 26 -6.20 -4.03 0.56
CA GLY A 26 -7.62 -3.77 0.84
C GLY A 26 -8.52 -4.52 -0.14
N PHE A 27 -9.66 -5.02 0.36
CA PHE A 27 -10.61 -5.83 -0.44
C PHE A 27 -11.84 -5.04 -0.92
N TYR A 28 -11.87 -3.71 -0.70
CA TYR A 28 -12.98 -2.84 -1.09
C TYR A 28 -13.15 -2.68 -2.61
N HIS A 29 -12.17 -3.13 -3.39
CA HIS A 29 -12.26 -3.22 -4.85
C HIS A 29 -12.67 -4.61 -5.36
N HIS A 30 -13.01 -5.54 -4.47
CA HIS A 30 -13.43 -6.91 -4.81
C HIS A 30 -12.48 -7.60 -5.82
N PRO A 31 -11.19 -7.78 -5.47
CA PRO A 31 -10.22 -8.41 -6.37
C PRO A 31 -10.70 -9.81 -6.79
N GLN A 32 -10.57 -10.12 -8.07
CA GLN A 32 -10.92 -11.41 -8.69
C GLN A 32 -9.70 -12.28 -8.94
N SER A 33 -8.49 -11.72 -8.83
CA SER A 33 -7.24 -12.42 -9.09
C SER A 33 -6.15 -12.06 -8.07
N VAL A 34 -5.11 -12.90 -8.01
CA VAL A 34 -3.88 -12.57 -7.26
C VAL A 34 -3.20 -11.34 -7.87
N GLY A 35 -3.32 -11.14 -9.19
CA GLY A 35 -2.81 -9.95 -9.86
C GLY A 35 -3.42 -8.67 -9.30
N ASP A 36 -4.74 -8.66 -9.07
CA ASP A 36 -5.45 -7.49 -8.53
C ASP A 36 -4.97 -7.14 -7.11
N ILE A 37 -4.58 -8.16 -6.34
CA ILE A 37 -4.00 -7.98 -4.99
C ILE A 37 -2.60 -7.37 -5.07
N VAL A 38 -1.79 -7.81 -6.04
CA VAL A 38 -0.46 -7.24 -6.30
C VAL A 38 -0.60 -5.79 -6.77
N ASP A 39 -1.51 -5.54 -7.72
CA ASP A 39 -1.78 -4.21 -8.28
C ASP A 39 -2.21 -3.22 -7.20
N PHE A 40 -2.95 -3.66 -6.18
CA PHE A 40 -3.29 -2.83 -5.03
C PHE A 40 -2.04 -2.30 -4.31
N VAL A 41 -1.09 -3.18 -3.96
CA VAL A 41 0.12 -2.79 -3.22
C VAL A 41 1.02 -1.92 -4.10
N VAL A 42 1.16 -2.27 -5.38
CA VAL A 42 1.95 -1.51 -6.36
C VAL A 42 1.36 -0.11 -6.56
N ALA A 43 0.04 0.02 -6.72
CA ALA A 43 -0.64 1.31 -6.84
C ALA A 43 -0.29 2.23 -5.66
N ARG A 44 -0.36 1.74 -4.42
CA ARG A 44 -0.03 2.54 -3.23
C ARG A 44 1.44 2.95 -3.15
N ILE A 45 2.36 2.13 -3.69
CA ILE A 45 3.77 2.49 -3.82
C ILE A 45 3.94 3.61 -4.85
N LEU A 46 3.33 3.46 -6.03
CA LEU A 46 3.40 4.45 -7.10
C LEU A 46 2.78 5.80 -6.68
N ASP A 47 1.66 5.78 -5.95
CA ASP A 47 1.05 6.96 -5.32
C ASP A 47 2.06 7.74 -4.46
N HIS A 48 2.81 7.05 -3.59
CA HIS A 48 3.80 7.69 -2.71
C HIS A 48 5.02 8.21 -3.46
N LEU A 49 5.37 7.59 -4.60
CA LEU A 49 6.46 8.04 -5.47
C LEU A 49 6.03 9.17 -6.42
N GLY A 50 4.74 9.52 -6.47
CA GLY A 50 4.20 10.51 -7.42
C GLY A 50 4.23 10.03 -8.86
N VAL A 51 4.23 8.71 -9.10
CA VAL A 51 4.25 8.12 -10.44
C VAL A 51 2.82 7.85 -10.89
N ALA A 52 2.41 8.43 -12.01
CA ALA A 52 1.07 8.23 -12.56
C ALA A 52 0.85 6.77 -13.00
N HIS A 53 -0.32 6.21 -12.68
CA HIS A 53 -0.71 4.86 -13.06
C HIS A 53 -2.23 4.71 -13.17
N THR A 54 -2.67 3.60 -13.77
CA THR A 54 -4.10 3.25 -13.92
C THR A 54 -4.47 1.92 -13.24
N LEU A 55 -3.58 1.38 -12.41
CA LEU A 55 -3.75 0.08 -11.73
C LEU A 55 -4.95 0.03 -10.77
N MET A 56 -5.34 1.17 -10.21
CA MET A 56 -6.45 1.26 -9.26
C MET A 56 -7.21 2.57 -9.51
N LYS A 57 -8.54 2.53 -9.35
CA LYS A 57 -9.37 3.74 -9.42
C LYS A 57 -9.16 4.58 -8.16
N PRO A 58 -8.94 5.90 -8.27
CA PRO A 58 -8.89 6.78 -7.10
C PRO A 58 -10.20 6.71 -6.30
N TRP A 59 -10.09 6.74 -4.97
CA TRP A 59 -11.27 6.73 -4.10
C TRP A 59 -12.09 8.01 -4.28
N GLY A 60 -13.42 7.87 -4.32
CA GLY A 60 -14.36 9.01 -4.33
C GLY A 60 -14.54 9.71 -5.69
N VAL A 61 -13.84 9.28 -6.75
CA VAL A 61 -14.11 9.77 -8.10
C VAL A 61 -15.29 8.98 -8.68
N GLN A 62 -16.48 9.58 -8.61
CA GLN A 62 -17.65 9.05 -9.34
C GLN A 62 -17.55 9.46 -10.81
N THR A 63 -17.58 8.47 -11.70
CA THR A 63 -17.82 8.64 -13.14
C THR A 63 -19.31 8.66 -13.43
#